data_AF-A0A2M6VUS7-F1
#
_entry.id   AF-A0A2M6VUS7-F1
#
_cell.length_a   1.000
_cell.length_b   1.000
_cell.length_c   1.000
_cell.angle_alpha   90.00
_cell.angle_beta   90.00
_cell.angle_gamma   90.00
#
_symmetry.space_group_name_H-M   'P 1'
#
loop_
_entity.id
_entity.type
_entity.pdbx_description
1 polymer ?
#
loop_
_entity_poly.entity_id
_entity_poly.type
_entity_poly.pdbx_seq_one_letter_code
_entity_poly.pdbx_strand_id
1 'polypeptide(L)'
;MTQTQRERLFFIEVKAFFCGDLTRADIERRFGVKPAASARDLSTYRRLAPLNLFYDAGQRKYATTDRFTPLFEHSAERVLTWFRAGFGDNMDQKLKRSVPCESASDLVKPEIETLATLTRAIAGRRQVKVNYLSLTSGASTKTLCPLALADTGLRWHLRAYDREKDRFADFALTRIVKAKALDSPIPVEEQIESDVQWARIVHIELVPHPGIAHPKAIEADFRMNNGLLALDMRAPLVGYALRRWSVDCSTKHSLDPKEHHLWLKNSQTLYGVESAALAPGYSRNLQPGGELP
;
A
#
# COMPACT_ATOMS: atom_id res chain seq x y z
N MET A 1 15.93 -24.20 17.69
CA MET A 1 15.92 -23.42 16.44
C MET A 1 16.66 -22.12 16.70
N THR A 2 17.64 -21.74 15.86
CA THR A 2 18.36 -20.46 16.05
C THR A 2 17.46 -19.28 15.67
N GLN A 3 17.78 -18.08 16.16
CA GLN A 3 17.02 -16.86 15.83
C GLN A 3 16.96 -16.64 14.30
N THR A 4 18.11 -16.71 13.63
CA THR A 4 18.19 -16.56 12.17
C THR A 4 17.39 -17.62 11.42
N GLN A 5 17.33 -18.86 11.94
CA GLN A 5 16.49 -19.89 11.34
C GLN A 5 15.00 -19.57 11.53
N ARG A 6 14.60 -19.06 12.70
CA ARG A 6 13.24 -18.63 12.99
C ARG A 6 12.77 -17.53 12.03
N GLU A 7 13.61 -16.52 11.80
CA GLU A 7 13.33 -15.41 10.86
C GLU A 7 13.14 -15.92 9.42
N ARG A 8 13.94 -16.90 8.99
CA ARG A 8 13.77 -17.52 7.67
C ARG A 8 12.49 -18.35 7.57
N LEU A 9 12.12 -19.09 8.62
CA LEU A 9 10.83 -19.80 8.64
C LEU A 9 9.64 -18.84 8.66
N PHE A 10 9.77 -17.71 9.36
CA PHE A 10 8.77 -16.66 9.38
C PHE A 10 8.60 -16.04 7.99
N PHE A 11 9.69 -15.73 7.28
CA PHE A 11 9.63 -15.26 5.89
C PHE A 11 8.95 -16.28 4.96
N ILE A 12 9.29 -17.58 5.09
CA ILE A 12 8.64 -18.65 4.32
C ILE A 12 7.12 -18.61 4.51
N GLU A 13 6.68 -18.49 5.76
CA GLU A 13 5.26 -18.41 6.09
C GLU A 13 4.60 -17.16 5.55
N VAL A 14 5.15 -15.98 5.80
CA VAL A 14 4.58 -14.70 5.33
C VAL A 14 4.48 -14.69 3.82
N LYS A 15 5.55 -15.10 3.13
CA LYS A 15 5.58 -15.13 1.67
C LYS A 15 4.51 -16.09 1.12
N ALA A 16 4.43 -17.30 1.66
CA ALA A 16 3.41 -18.26 1.24
C ALA A 16 2.00 -17.77 1.58
N PHE A 17 1.76 -17.35 2.81
CA PHE A 17 0.43 -16.98 3.29
C PHE A 17 -0.10 -15.73 2.59
N PHE A 18 0.71 -14.69 2.40
CA PHE A 18 0.26 -13.43 1.82
C PHE A 18 0.44 -13.33 0.30
N CYS A 19 1.35 -14.09 -0.32
CA CYS A 19 1.52 -14.10 -1.78
C CYS A 19 0.98 -15.36 -2.47
N GLY A 20 0.67 -16.41 -1.72
CA GLY A 20 0.06 -17.65 -2.22
C GLY A 20 1.07 -18.71 -2.68
N ASP A 21 2.31 -18.32 -2.92
CA ASP A 21 3.40 -19.20 -3.33
C ASP A 21 4.78 -18.79 -2.78
N LEU A 22 5.73 -19.69 -2.96
CA LEU A 22 7.12 -19.53 -2.57
C LEU A 22 8.03 -20.39 -3.45
N THR A 23 9.19 -19.86 -3.82
CA THR A 23 10.29 -20.62 -4.41
C THR A 23 11.50 -20.66 -3.47
N ARG A 24 12.42 -21.61 -3.71
CA ARG A 24 13.71 -21.60 -3.00
C ARG A 24 14.52 -20.33 -3.29
N ALA A 25 14.43 -19.82 -4.52
CA ALA A 25 15.12 -18.62 -4.94
C ALA A 25 14.67 -17.38 -4.15
N ASP A 26 13.42 -17.34 -3.68
CA ASP A 26 12.94 -16.25 -2.82
C ASP A 26 13.68 -16.23 -1.47
N ILE A 27 13.91 -17.40 -0.87
CA ILE A 27 14.67 -17.53 0.39
C ILE A 27 16.14 -17.14 0.16
N GLU A 28 16.73 -17.63 -0.92
CA GLU A 28 18.13 -17.38 -1.29
C GLU A 28 18.38 -15.90 -1.54
N ARG A 29 17.52 -15.25 -2.34
CA ARG A 29 17.60 -13.81 -2.64
C ARG A 29 17.39 -12.98 -1.38
N ARG A 30 16.45 -13.37 -0.51
CA ARG A 30 16.12 -12.61 0.69
C ARG A 30 17.24 -12.61 1.73
N PHE A 31 17.86 -13.76 1.96
CA PHE A 31 18.80 -13.96 3.08
C PHE A 31 20.26 -14.19 2.63
N GLY A 32 20.55 -14.19 1.34
CA GLY A 32 21.89 -14.47 0.81
C GLY A 32 22.39 -15.89 1.12
N VAL A 33 21.47 -16.84 1.34
CA VAL A 33 21.82 -18.22 1.72
C VAL A 33 22.04 -19.10 0.49
N LYS A 34 22.90 -20.12 0.63
CA LYS A 34 23.15 -21.11 -0.44
C LYS A 34 21.97 -22.08 -0.61
N PRO A 35 21.81 -22.74 -1.78
CA PRO A 35 20.69 -23.66 -2.05
C PRO A 35 20.50 -24.81 -1.06
N ALA A 36 21.57 -25.32 -0.46
CA ALA A 36 21.48 -26.36 0.56
C ALA A 36 20.86 -25.86 1.88
N ALA A 37 21.03 -24.57 2.20
CA ALA A 37 20.40 -23.95 3.36
C ALA A 37 18.92 -23.66 3.10
N SER A 38 18.57 -23.06 1.95
CA SER A 38 17.18 -22.80 1.56
C SER A 38 16.34 -24.08 1.52
N ALA A 39 16.88 -25.18 0.98
CA ALA A 39 16.22 -26.49 0.97
C ALA A 39 15.99 -27.05 2.38
N ARG A 40 16.95 -26.88 3.30
CA ARG A 40 16.81 -27.32 4.69
C ARG A 40 15.77 -26.50 5.45
N ASP A 41 15.74 -25.19 5.27
CA ASP A 41 14.73 -24.34 5.91
C ASP A 41 13.32 -24.68 5.42
N LEU A 42 13.15 -24.90 4.11
CA LEU A 42 11.86 -25.27 3.54
C LEU A 42 11.38 -26.66 3.97
N SER A 43 12.30 -27.63 4.03
CA SER A 43 12.03 -28.96 4.60
C SER A 43 11.64 -28.85 6.09
N THR A 44 12.33 -27.99 6.84
CA THR A 44 12.03 -27.74 8.25
C THR A 44 10.63 -27.14 8.41
N TYR A 45 10.27 -26.12 7.62
CA TYR A 45 8.93 -25.53 7.65
C TYR A 45 7.85 -26.57 7.34
N ARG A 46 8.00 -27.34 6.27
CA ARG A 46 7.04 -28.39 5.88
C ARG A 46 6.92 -29.50 6.92
N ARG A 47 7.97 -29.80 7.69
CA ARG A 47 7.87 -30.74 8.81
C ARG A 47 7.05 -30.18 9.97
N LEU A 48 7.17 -28.88 10.24
CA LEU A 48 6.45 -28.20 11.32
C LEU A 48 4.99 -27.91 10.96
N ALA A 49 4.72 -27.57 9.70
CA ALA A 49 3.39 -27.30 9.16
C ALA A 49 3.15 -28.10 7.86
N PRO A 50 2.93 -29.42 7.96
CA PRO A 50 2.84 -30.31 6.79
C PRO A 50 1.64 -30.02 5.89
N LEU A 51 0.60 -29.39 6.42
CA LEU A 51 -0.59 -29.03 5.67
C LEU A 51 -0.47 -27.69 4.96
N ASN A 52 0.52 -26.84 5.26
CA ASN A 52 0.55 -25.46 4.74
C ASN A 52 0.99 -25.39 3.27
N LEU A 53 1.90 -26.26 2.84
CA LEU A 53 2.53 -26.18 1.52
C LEU A 53 2.56 -27.54 0.80
N PHE A 54 2.22 -27.52 -0.48
CA PHE A 54 2.52 -28.60 -1.41
C PHE A 54 3.47 -28.11 -2.50
N TYR A 55 4.26 -29.04 -3.06
CA TYR A 55 5.15 -28.72 -4.17
C TYR A 55 4.40 -28.95 -5.49
N ASP A 56 4.25 -27.89 -6.26
CA ASP A 56 3.75 -27.94 -7.63
C ASP A 56 4.94 -28.14 -8.58
N ALA A 57 5.07 -29.36 -9.10
CA ALA A 57 6.14 -29.72 -10.02
C ALA A 57 6.02 -29.02 -11.38
N GLY A 58 4.79 -28.73 -11.83
CA GLY A 58 4.53 -28.06 -13.11
C GLY A 58 4.99 -26.60 -13.08
N GLN A 59 4.73 -25.90 -11.97
CA GLN A 59 5.16 -24.51 -11.76
C GLN A 59 6.50 -24.36 -11.04
N ARG A 60 7.11 -25.49 -10.64
CA ARG A 60 8.39 -25.56 -9.90
C ARG A 60 8.42 -24.70 -8.64
N LYS A 61 7.27 -24.55 -7.97
CA LYS A 61 7.09 -23.69 -6.80
C LYS A 61 6.32 -24.42 -5.70
N TYR A 62 6.33 -23.86 -4.51
CA TYR A 62 5.50 -24.30 -3.39
C TYR A 62 4.26 -23.44 -3.36
N ALA A 63 3.09 -24.07 -3.37
CA ALA A 63 1.80 -23.40 -3.31
C ALA A 63 1.13 -23.68 -1.95
N THR A 64 0.27 -22.75 -1.54
CA THR A 64 -0.52 -22.85 -0.31
C THR A 64 -1.71 -23.79 -0.47
N THR A 65 -2.14 -24.39 0.65
CA THR A 65 -3.37 -25.20 0.70
C THR A 65 -4.53 -24.41 1.34
N ASP A 66 -5.72 -24.97 1.25
CA ASP A 66 -6.92 -24.55 1.98
C ASP A 66 -6.87 -24.82 3.50
N ARG A 67 -5.93 -25.65 3.95
CA ARG A 67 -5.73 -26.03 5.36
C ARG A 67 -4.55 -25.30 6.02
N PHE A 68 -4.12 -24.19 5.42
CA PHE A 68 -3.00 -23.41 5.92
C PHE A 68 -3.29 -22.89 7.33
N THR A 69 -2.43 -23.24 8.29
CA THR A 69 -2.48 -22.75 9.67
C THR A 69 -1.14 -22.09 10.00
N PRO A 70 -1.09 -20.76 10.21
CA PRO A 70 0.16 -20.06 10.53
C PRO A 70 0.82 -20.61 11.81
N LEU A 71 2.13 -20.85 11.74
CA LEU A 71 2.98 -21.22 12.88
C LEU A 71 3.38 -20.00 13.72
N PHE A 72 3.39 -18.83 13.10
CA PHE A 72 3.76 -17.56 13.72
C PHE A 72 2.55 -16.62 13.74
N GLU A 73 2.40 -15.90 14.84
CA GLU A 73 1.42 -14.82 14.92
C GLU A 73 1.76 -13.71 13.92
N HIS A 74 0.76 -13.22 13.19
CA HIS A 74 0.91 -12.12 12.24
C HIS A 74 0.14 -10.88 12.71
N SER A 75 0.76 -9.70 12.61
CA SER A 75 0.06 -8.43 12.72
C SER A 75 0.00 -7.76 11.35
N ALA A 76 -1.15 -7.15 11.05
CA ALA A 76 -1.34 -6.45 9.77
C ALA A 76 -0.31 -5.33 9.58
N GLU A 77 0.01 -4.60 10.64
CA GLU A 77 1.04 -3.55 10.67
C GLU A 77 2.41 -4.06 10.22
N ARG A 78 2.87 -5.20 10.77
CA ARG A 78 4.17 -5.77 10.41
C ARG A 78 4.19 -6.26 8.97
N VAL A 79 3.11 -6.89 8.51
CA VAL A 79 2.99 -7.39 7.14
C VAL A 79 2.93 -6.25 6.13
N LEU A 80 2.19 -5.18 6.43
CA LEU A 80 2.11 -4.00 5.58
C LEU A 80 3.45 -3.24 5.54
N THR A 81 4.17 -3.18 6.67
CA THR A 81 5.55 -2.66 6.72
C THR A 81 6.47 -3.51 5.85
N TRP A 82 6.33 -4.84 5.90
CA TRP A 82 7.08 -5.75 5.05
C TRP A 82 6.82 -5.50 3.56
N PHE A 83 5.56 -5.34 3.15
CA PHE A 83 5.21 -4.97 1.78
C PHE A 83 5.75 -3.60 1.35
N ARG A 84 5.75 -2.61 2.24
CA ARG A 84 6.21 -1.24 1.93
C ARG A 84 7.73 -1.11 1.85
N ALA A 85 8.43 -1.62 2.87
CA ALA A 85 9.84 -1.33 3.12
C ALA A 85 10.76 -2.51 2.77
N GLY A 86 10.20 -3.70 2.51
CA GLY A 86 10.99 -4.90 2.25
C GLY A 86 11.74 -5.41 3.48
N PHE A 87 11.37 -5.00 4.70
CA PHE A 87 11.93 -5.46 5.97
C PHE A 87 10.84 -5.64 7.02
N GLY A 88 11.07 -6.49 8.02
CA GLY A 88 10.05 -6.90 9.00
C GLY A 88 10.10 -8.38 9.39
N ASP A 89 11.12 -9.12 8.95
CA ASP A 89 11.28 -10.54 9.28
C ASP A 89 11.74 -10.77 10.73
N ASN A 90 12.21 -9.72 11.41
CA ASN A 90 12.64 -9.78 12.80
C ASN A 90 11.42 -10.04 13.69
N MET A 91 11.31 -11.27 14.16
CA MET A 91 10.34 -11.65 15.18
C MET A 91 10.69 -10.93 16.48
N ASP A 92 9.75 -10.12 16.97
CA ASP A 92 9.86 -9.24 18.15
C ASP A 92 10.69 -9.86 19.28
N GLN A 93 11.95 -9.44 19.40
CA GLN A 93 12.47 -9.22 20.73
C GLN A 93 11.89 -7.87 21.15
N LYS A 94 11.30 -7.79 22.35
CA LYS A 94 11.00 -6.52 23.01
C LYS A 94 12.32 -5.77 23.18
N LEU A 95 12.80 -5.12 22.12
CA LEU A 95 14.02 -4.35 22.11
C LEU A 95 13.76 -3.22 23.10
N LYS A 96 14.52 -3.23 24.20
CA LYS A 96 14.58 -2.09 25.11
C LYS A 96 14.96 -0.90 24.24
N ARG A 97 14.04 0.05 24.08
CA ARG A 97 14.31 1.27 23.31
C ARG A 97 15.44 2.01 24.03
N SER A 98 16.57 2.22 23.35
CA SER A 98 17.71 2.95 23.93
C SER A 98 17.41 4.45 24.11
N VAL A 99 16.37 4.96 23.45
CA VAL A 99 15.90 6.34 23.53
C VAL A 99 14.39 6.33 23.79
N PRO A 100 13.87 7.13 24.73
CA PRO A 100 12.43 7.33 24.88
C PRO A 100 11.81 7.80 23.57
N CYS A 101 10.84 7.06 23.06
CA CYS A 101 10.18 7.33 21.80
C CYS A 101 8.74 6.86 21.92
N GLU A 102 7.80 7.75 21.63
CA GLU A 102 6.36 7.48 21.64
C GLU A 102 5.80 7.72 20.25
N SER A 103 4.77 6.95 19.90
CA SER A 103 4.04 7.13 18.65
C SER A 103 2.56 7.17 18.93
N ALA A 104 1.83 8.03 18.21
CA ALA A 104 0.39 7.89 18.13
C ALA A 104 0.08 6.49 17.58
N SER A 105 -0.81 5.77 18.25
CA SER A 105 -1.22 4.43 17.79
C SER A 105 -2.00 4.55 16.49
N ASP A 106 -1.78 3.61 15.55
CA ASP A 106 -2.61 3.49 14.37
C ASP A 106 -4.07 3.25 14.79
N LEU A 107 -4.95 4.18 14.42
CA LEU A 107 -6.38 4.12 14.75
C LEU A 107 -7.13 3.01 13.98
N VAL A 108 -6.54 2.52 12.89
CA VAL A 108 -7.24 1.75 11.88
C VAL A 108 -6.37 0.57 11.44
N LYS A 109 -6.78 -0.65 11.81
CA LYS A 109 -6.04 -1.89 11.52
C LYS A 109 -6.89 -2.82 10.64
N PRO A 110 -6.40 -3.23 9.46
CA PRO A 110 -7.13 -4.19 8.63
C PRO A 110 -7.08 -5.59 9.23
N GLU A 111 -8.14 -6.35 8.98
CA GLU A 111 -8.26 -7.74 9.41
C GLU A 111 -7.29 -8.62 8.60
N ILE A 112 -6.60 -9.54 9.30
CA ILE A 112 -5.42 -10.23 8.75
C ILE A 112 -5.79 -11.21 7.64
N GLU A 113 -6.91 -11.93 7.75
CA GLU A 113 -7.38 -12.87 6.75
C GLU A 113 -7.86 -12.16 5.48
N THR A 114 -8.53 -11.03 5.65
CA THR A 114 -8.92 -10.14 4.55
C THR A 114 -7.68 -9.62 3.84
N LEU A 115 -6.68 -9.12 4.58
CA LEU A 115 -5.42 -8.67 3.99
C LEU A 115 -4.74 -9.80 3.21
N ALA A 116 -4.62 -10.99 3.79
CA ALA A 116 -4.00 -12.14 3.14
C ALA A 116 -4.75 -12.56 1.87
N THR A 117 -6.08 -12.57 1.90
CA THR A 117 -6.90 -12.87 0.72
C THR A 117 -6.67 -11.87 -0.40
N LEU A 118 -6.64 -10.57 -0.08
CA LEU A 118 -6.43 -9.51 -1.06
C LEU A 118 -5.02 -9.55 -1.63
N THR A 119 -3.98 -9.71 -0.81
CA THR A 119 -2.59 -9.75 -1.30
C THR A 119 -2.30 -10.99 -2.13
N ARG A 120 -2.89 -12.15 -1.78
CA ARG A 120 -2.81 -13.35 -2.62
C ARG A 120 -3.49 -13.14 -3.97
N ALA A 121 -4.64 -12.46 -3.98
CA ALA A 121 -5.34 -12.15 -5.22
C ALA A 121 -4.57 -11.18 -6.11
N ILE A 122 -3.91 -10.17 -5.53
CA ILE A 122 -2.98 -9.28 -6.26
C ILE A 122 -1.84 -10.09 -6.86
N ALA A 123 -1.14 -10.89 -6.04
CA ALA A 123 0.00 -11.69 -6.49
C ALA A 123 -0.37 -12.70 -7.57
N GLY A 124 -1.55 -13.33 -7.45
CA GLY A 124 -2.07 -14.29 -8.42
C GLY A 124 -2.79 -13.67 -9.61
N ARG A 125 -2.92 -12.34 -9.69
CA ARG A 125 -3.74 -11.62 -10.70
C ARG A 125 -5.16 -12.21 -10.82
N ARG A 126 -5.82 -12.40 -9.68
CA ARG A 126 -7.16 -13.01 -9.58
C ARG A 126 -8.20 -12.02 -9.09
N GLN A 127 -9.44 -12.17 -9.57
CA GLN A 127 -10.57 -11.38 -9.10
C GLN A 127 -10.95 -11.75 -7.66
N VAL A 128 -11.57 -10.81 -6.94
CA VAL A 128 -12.08 -11.02 -5.59
C VAL A 128 -13.52 -10.53 -5.47
N LYS A 129 -14.32 -11.27 -4.72
CA LYS A 129 -15.63 -10.81 -4.27
C LYS A 129 -15.50 -10.25 -2.86
N VAL A 130 -15.93 -9.01 -2.65
CA VAL A 130 -15.82 -8.32 -1.36
C VAL A 130 -17.16 -7.81 -0.86
N ASN A 131 -17.33 -7.79 0.46
CA ASN A 131 -18.38 -7.02 1.12
C ASN A 131 -17.76 -5.71 1.60
N TYR A 132 -18.26 -4.59 1.06
CA TYR A 132 -17.70 -3.26 1.27
C TYR A 132 -18.71 -2.34 1.96
N LEU A 133 -18.25 -1.62 2.98
CA LEU A 133 -19.03 -0.59 3.69
C LEU A 133 -18.68 0.80 3.14
N SER A 134 -19.48 1.29 2.20
CA SER A 134 -19.34 2.63 1.64
C SER A 134 -19.88 3.70 2.60
N LEU A 135 -19.22 4.86 2.63
CA LEU A 135 -19.75 6.03 3.36
C LEU A 135 -21.00 6.61 2.72
N THR A 136 -21.15 6.49 1.40
CA THR A 136 -22.22 7.14 0.65
C THR A 136 -23.37 6.20 0.33
N SER A 137 -23.08 4.92 0.10
CA SER A 137 -24.06 3.93 -0.36
C SER A 137 -24.27 2.77 0.61
N GLY A 138 -23.64 2.81 1.80
CA GLY A 138 -23.75 1.74 2.79
C GLY A 138 -23.11 0.41 2.36
N ALA A 139 -23.64 -0.69 2.89
CA ALA A 139 -23.13 -2.03 2.63
C ALA A 139 -23.45 -2.49 1.20
N SER A 140 -22.45 -3.03 0.51
CA SER A 140 -22.60 -3.57 -0.84
C SER A 140 -21.65 -4.75 -1.07
N THR A 141 -22.01 -5.61 -2.01
CA THR A 141 -21.10 -6.66 -2.50
C THR A 141 -20.55 -6.25 -3.85
N LYS A 142 -19.26 -6.44 -4.07
CA LYS A 142 -18.53 -6.01 -5.28
C LYS A 142 -17.61 -7.10 -5.79
N THR A 143 -17.47 -7.17 -7.10
CA THR A 143 -16.40 -7.90 -7.77
C THR A 143 -15.30 -6.92 -8.13
N LEU A 144 -14.14 -7.10 -7.53
CA LEU A 144 -12.98 -6.25 -7.73
C LEU A 144 -11.86 -7.05 -8.40
N CYS A 145 -11.12 -6.39 -9.28
CA CYS A 145 -9.80 -6.84 -9.72
C CYS A 145 -8.76 -6.10 -8.89
N PRO A 146 -8.17 -6.74 -7.85
CA PRO A 146 -7.24 -6.09 -6.95
C PRO A 146 -5.87 -5.94 -7.61
N LEU A 147 -5.30 -4.73 -7.56
CA LEU A 147 -4.12 -4.37 -8.37
C LEU A 147 -2.91 -4.00 -7.53
N ALA A 148 -3.11 -3.17 -6.50
CA ALA A 148 -2.03 -2.71 -5.64
C ALA A 148 -2.52 -2.33 -4.24
N LEU A 149 -1.60 -2.35 -3.29
CA LEU A 149 -1.78 -1.70 -2.00
C LEU A 149 -1.22 -0.28 -2.06
N ALA A 150 -1.93 0.65 -1.45
CA ALA A 150 -1.57 2.07 -1.35
C ALA A 150 -1.54 2.50 0.12
N ASP A 151 -0.36 2.91 0.59
CA ASP A 151 -0.18 3.54 1.91
C ASP A 151 -0.40 5.05 1.78
N THR A 152 -1.49 5.56 2.38
CA THR A 152 -1.78 7.01 2.38
C THR A 152 -1.14 7.73 3.57
N GLY A 153 -0.44 7.02 4.45
CA GLY A 153 0.10 7.52 5.71
C GLY A 153 -0.92 7.69 6.84
N LEU A 154 -2.20 7.42 6.58
CA LEU A 154 -3.29 7.43 7.57
C LEU A 154 -4.06 6.12 7.59
N ARG A 155 -4.18 5.48 6.43
CA ARG A 155 -4.86 4.19 6.23
C ARG A 155 -4.34 3.55 4.95
N TRP A 156 -4.50 2.24 4.89
CA TRP A 156 -4.19 1.48 3.69
C TRP A 156 -5.40 1.34 2.79
N HIS A 157 -5.16 1.47 1.50
CA HIS A 157 -6.15 1.32 0.44
C HIS A 157 -5.76 0.18 -0.50
N LEU A 158 -6.76 -0.50 -1.03
CA LEU A 158 -6.66 -1.37 -2.19
C LEU A 158 -6.97 -0.54 -3.43
N ARG A 159 -6.01 -0.41 -4.35
CA ARG A 159 -6.28 0.03 -5.72
C ARG A 159 -6.85 -1.16 -6.48
N ALA A 160 -8.02 -0.99 -7.09
CA ALA A 160 -8.70 -2.05 -7.82
C ALA A 160 -9.55 -1.51 -8.98
N TYR A 161 -9.79 -2.35 -9.97
CA TYR A 161 -10.87 -2.12 -10.93
C TYR A 161 -12.20 -2.64 -10.34
N ASP A 162 -13.20 -1.75 -10.25
CA ASP A 162 -14.56 -2.03 -9.77
C ASP A 162 -15.43 -2.42 -10.96
N ARG A 163 -15.66 -3.72 -11.15
CA ARG A 163 -16.41 -4.26 -12.31
C ARG A 163 -17.88 -3.85 -12.29
N GLU A 164 -18.39 -3.45 -11.14
CA GLU A 164 -19.77 -2.98 -11.00
C GLU A 164 -19.93 -1.52 -11.42
N LYS A 165 -18.82 -0.79 -11.62
CA LYS A 165 -18.79 0.62 -12.01
C LYS A 165 -17.83 0.91 -13.16
N ASP A 166 -17.28 -0.14 -13.77
CA ASP A 166 -16.32 -0.10 -14.88
C ASP A 166 -15.19 0.94 -14.71
N ARG A 167 -14.56 0.98 -13.53
CA ARG A 167 -13.54 1.99 -13.23
C ARG A 167 -12.47 1.55 -12.25
N PHE A 168 -11.29 2.15 -12.35
CA PHE A 168 -10.26 2.04 -11.30
C PHE A 168 -10.60 2.94 -10.11
N ALA A 169 -10.48 2.41 -8.89
CA ALA A 169 -10.80 3.13 -7.67
C ALA A 169 -10.00 2.63 -6.46
N ASP A 170 -9.97 3.44 -5.41
CA ASP A 170 -9.33 3.10 -4.14
C ASP A 170 -10.37 2.67 -3.10
N PHE A 171 -10.12 1.54 -2.45
CA PHE A 171 -10.97 0.98 -1.40
C PHE A 171 -10.20 0.90 -0.09
N ALA A 172 -10.60 1.67 0.92
CA ALA A 172 -10.00 1.55 2.25
C ALA A 172 -10.09 0.10 2.76
N LEU A 173 -8.97 -0.51 3.13
CA LEU A 173 -8.90 -1.93 3.51
C LEU A 173 -9.82 -2.25 4.69
N THR A 174 -9.94 -1.34 5.65
CA THR A 174 -10.75 -1.53 6.85
C THR A 174 -12.26 -1.44 6.63
N ARG A 175 -12.69 -1.06 5.42
CA ARG A 175 -14.10 -1.11 5.01
C ARG A 175 -14.43 -2.37 4.21
N ILE A 176 -13.43 -3.19 3.90
CA ILE A 176 -13.63 -4.52 3.33
C ILE A 176 -13.83 -5.48 4.51
N VAL A 177 -15.08 -5.84 4.76
CA VAL A 177 -15.46 -6.67 5.92
C VAL A 177 -15.15 -8.14 5.66
N LYS A 178 -15.25 -8.55 4.40
CA LYS A 178 -14.99 -9.91 3.96
C LYS A 178 -14.48 -9.89 2.53
N ALA A 179 -13.48 -10.69 2.24
CA ALA A 179 -12.98 -10.94 0.90
C ALA A 179 -13.01 -12.45 0.61
N LYS A 180 -13.34 -12.81 -0.63
CA LYS A 180 -13.24 -14.18 -1.14
C LYS A 180 -12.59 -14.14 -2.52
N ALA A 181 -11.50 -14.89 -2.69
CA ALA A 181 -10.88 -15.06 -4.00
C ALA A 181 -11.84 -15.78 -4.96
N LEU A 182 -11.84 -15.34 -6.22
CA LEU A 182 -12.53 -16.00 -7.31
C LEU A 182 -11.48 -16.71 -8.17
N ASP A 183 -11.83 -17.89 -8.70
CA ASP A 183 -10.99 -18.58 -9.68
C ASP A 183 -11.21 -17.99 -11.08
N SER A 184 -10.96 -16.68 -11.19
CA SER A 184 -11.10 -15.93 -12.43
C SER A 184 -9.91 -15.00 -12.55
N PRO A 185 -9.16 -15.07 -13.67
CA PRO A 185 -8.06 -14.14 -13.91
C PRO A 185 -8.59 -12.72 -14.12
N ILE A 186 -7.74 -11.73 -13.90
CA ILE A 186 -8.03 -10.32 -14.21
C ILE A 186 -7.86 -10.09 -15.73
N PRO A 187 -8.91 -9.64 -16.46
CA PRO A 187 -8.81 -9.26 -17.88
C PRO A 187 -7.78 -8.15 -18.11
N VAL A 188 -7.14 -8.11 -19.28
CA VAL A 188 -6.01 -7.20 -19.57
C VAL A 188 -6.38 -5.74 -19.38
N GLU A 189 -7.56 -5.35 -19.83
CA GLU A 189 -8.16 -4.02 -19.70
C GLU A 189 -8.48 -3.61 -18.25
N GLU A 190 -8.56 -4.59 -17.34
CA GLU A 190 -8.82 -4.39 -15.91
C GLU A 190 -7.54 -4.52 -15.06
N GLN A 191 -6.36 -4.73 -15.68
CA GLN A 191 -5.06 -4.83 -15.00
C GLN A 191 -4.46 -3.45 -14.70
N ILE A 192 -3.41 -3.44 -13.87
CA ILE A 192 -2.76 -2.22 -13.37
C ILE A 192 -2.08 -1.43 -14.49
N GLU A 193 -1.65 -2.11 -15.55
CA GLU A 193 -1.06 -1.51 -16.75
C GLU A 193 -2.08 -0.68 -17.54
N SER A 194 -3.38 -0.97 -17.39
CA SER A 194 -4.49 -0.25 -18.02
C SER A 194 -5.02 0.92 -17.15
N ASP A 195 -4.51 1.07 -15.93
CA ASP A 195 -4.87 2.16 -15.02
C ASP A 195 -4.07 3.43 -15.35
N VAL A 196 -4.68 4.32 -16.14
CA VAL A 196 -4.08 5.60 -16.57
C VAL A 196 -3.64 6.45 -15.39
N GLN A 197 -4.40 6.48 -14.29
CA GLN A 197 -4.00 7.25 -13.11
C GLN A 197 -2.74 6.62 -12.49
N TRP A 198 -2.70 5.29 -12.35
CA TRP A 198 -1.54 4.61 -11.79
C TRP A 198 -0.28 4.79 -12.64
N ALA A 199 -0.39 4.71 -13.96
CA ALA A 199 0.72 4.91 -14.89
C ALA A 199 1.26 6.35 -14.86
N ARG A 200 0.41 7.33 -14.53
CA ARG A 200 0.78 8.74 -14.49
C ARG A 200 1.60 9.08 -13.23
N ILE A 201 2.83 9.55 -13.46
CA ILE A 201 3.66 10.21 -12.45
C ILE A 201 3.38 11.71 -12.51
N VAL A 202 3.13 12.33 -11.36
CA VAL A 202 2.83 13.75 -11.20
C VAL A 202 4.01 14.41 -10.51
N HIS A 203 4.57 15.43 -11.15
CA HIS A 203 5.62 16.27 -10.59
C HIS A 203 5.00 17.38 -9.76
N ILE A 204 5.34 17.45 -8.48
CA ILE A 204 4.80 18.40 -7.51
C ILE A 204 5.92 19.31 -7.01
N GLU A 205 5.69 20.62 -7.10
CA GLU A 205 6.56 21.67 -6.58
C GLU A 205 5.94 22.30 -5.33
N LEU A 206 6.55 22.06 -4.18
CA LEU A 206 6.16 22.62 -2.89
C LEU A 206 7.10 23.76 -2.50
N VAL A 207 6.53 24.87 -2.05
CA VAL A 207 7.26 26.04 -1.54
C VAL A 207 6.69 26.43 -0.17
N PRO A 208 7.42 27.20 0.66
CA PRO A 208 6.86 27.77 1.87
C PRO A 208 5.61 28.59 1.53
N HIS A 209 4.56 28.46 2.35
CA HIS A 209 3.33 29.21 2.12
C HIS A 209 3.61 30.72 2.15
N PRO A 210 3.17 31.52 1.15
CA PRO A 210 3.49 32.95 1.06
C PRO A 210 3.11 33.79 2.28
N GLY A 211 2.08 33.36 3.02
CA GLY A 211 1.65 34.00 4.28
C GLY A 211 2.55 33.76 5.49
N ILE A 212 3.64 32.98 5.37
CA ILE A 212 4.57 32.70 6.48
C ILE A 212 5.61 33.83 6.60
N ALA A 213 5.70 34.45 7.78
CA ALA A 213 6.65 35.53 8.05
C ALA A 213 8.13 35.09 8.02
N HIS A 214 8.41 33.82 8.33
CA HIS A 214 9.77 33.27 8.43
C HIS A 214 9.95 32.00 7.57
N PRO A 215 9.97 32.11 6.23
CA PRO A 215 9.98 30.95 5.33
C PRO A 215 11.24 30.08 5.47
N LYS A 216 12.37 30.65 5.90
CA LYS A 216 13.61 29.90 6.15
C LYS A 216 13.47 28.76 7.16
N ALA A 217 12.54 28.86 8.11
CA ALA A 217 12.24 27.77 9.04
C ALA A 217 11.64 26.56 8.30
N ILE A 218 10.67 26.82 7.41
CA ILE A 218 10.05 25.79 6.57
C ILE A 218 11.08 25.20 5.61
N GLU A 219 11.92 26.03 5.00
CA GLU A 219 13.01 25.55 4.13
C GLU A 219 13.97 24.59 4.86
N ALA A 220 14.32 24.89 6.11
CA ALA A 220 15.19 24.04 6.91
C ALA A 220 14.51 22.71 7.30
N ASP A 221 13.24 22.74 7.71
CA ASP A 221 12.46 21.55 8.10
C ASP A 221 12.34 20.55 6.96
N PHE A 222 12.08 21.05 5.74
CA PHE A 222 11.88 20.22 4.55
C PHE A 222 13.16 20.05 3.71
N ARG A 223 14.28 20.64 4.13
CA ARG A 223 15.57 20.63 3.40
C ARG A 223 15.41 21.08 1.95
N MET A 224 14.69 22.19 1.76
CA MET A 224 14.43 22.76 0.45
C MET A 224 15.73 23.29 -0.19
N ASN A 225 15.79 23.23 -1.52
CA ASN A 225 16.84 23.89 -2.28
C ASN A 225 16.27 25.15 -2.92
N ASN A 226 16.80 26.33 -2.57
CA ASN A 226 16.32 27.63 -3.04
C ASN A 226 14.80 27.81 -2.87
N GLY A 227 14.26 27.44 -1.70
CA GLY A 227 12.83 27.57 -1.39
C GLY A 227 11.91 26.56 -2.08
N LEU A 228 12.45 25.52 -2.74
CA LEU A 228 11.68 24.51 -3.47
C LEU A 228 11.96 23.09 -2.96
N LEU A 229 10.88 22.34 -2.76
CA LEU A 229 10.88 20.88 -2.63
C LEU A 229 10.11 20.27 -3.80
N ALA A 230 10.79 19.50 -4.64
CA ALA A 230 10.21 18.82 -5.79
C ALA A 230 10.07 17.31 -5.52
N LEU A 231 8.92 16.73 -5.84
CA LEU A 231 8.60 15.33 -5.59
C LEU A 231 7.83 14.73 -6.78
N ASP A 232 8.12 13.46 -7.08
CA ASP A 232 7.40 12.67 -8.08
C ASP A 232 6.59 11.57 -7.39
N MET A 233 5.31 11.46 -7.73
CA MET A 233 4.46 10.38 -7.21
C MET A 233 3.34 10.01 -8.19
N ARG A 234 2.79 8.79 -8.03
CA ARG A 234 1.68 8.32 -8.87
C ARG A 234 0.40 9.09 -8.57
N ALA A 235 -0.37 9.43 -9.61
CA ALA A 235 -1.58 10.26 -9.50
C ALA A 235 -2.59 9.82 -8.43
N PRO A 236 -2.85 8.52 -8.17
CA PRO A 236 -3.78 8.09 -7.12
C PRO A 236 -3.35 8.51 -5.71
N LEU A 237 -2.05 8.73 -5.46
CA LEU A 237 -1.53 9.08 -4.14
C LEU A 237 -1.46 10.59 -3.90
N VAL A 238 -1.48 11.41 -4.95
CA VAL A 238 -1.21 12.85 -4.89
C VAL A 238 -2.10 13.58 -3.89
N GLY A 239 -3.42 13.49 -4.02
CA GLY A 239 -4.32 14.21 -3.14
C GLY A 239 -4.29 13.72 -1.69
N TYR A 240 -4.01 12.43 -1.47
CA TYR A 240 -3.80 11.92 -0.11
C TYR A 240 -2.53 12.50 0.51
N ALA A 241 -1.44 12.56 -0.24
CA ALA A 241 -0.18 13.13 0.22
C ALA A 241 -0.31 14.62 0.53
N LEU A 242 -0.88 15.41 -0.39
CA LEU A 242 -1.12 16.84 -0.21
C LEU A 242 -1.99 17.13 1.01
N ARG A 243 -3.04 16.32 1.23
CA ARG A 243 -3.87 16.43 2.44
C ARG A 243 -3.10 16.06 3.71
N ARG A 244 -2.30 15.00 3.68
CA ARG A 244 -1.51 14.54 4.84
C ARG A 244 -0.49 15.58 5.26
N TRP A 245 0.12 16.27 4.31
CA TRP A 245 1.12 17.31 4.55
C TRP A 245 0.48 18.70 4.79
N SER A 246 -0.85 18.78 4.81
CA SER A 246 -1.60 20.03 4.92
C SER A 246 -1.10 21.09 3.92
N VAL A 247 -0.93 20.72 2.66
CA VAL A 247 -0.51 21.67 1.61
C VAL A 247 -1.70 22.50 1.16
N ASP A 248 -1.55 23.83 1.12
CA ASP A 248 -2.52 24.68 0.44
C ASP A 248 -2.40 24.47 -1.09
N CYS A 249 -3.46 23.94 -1.69
CA CYS A 249 -3.55 23.70 -3.14
C CYS A 249 -4.49 24.70 -3.84
N SER A 250 -4.90 25.77 -3.16
CA SER A 250 -5.63 26.89 -3.75
C SER A 250 -4.70 27.72 -4.64
N THR A 251 -5.23 28.22 -5.75
CA THR A 251 -4.45 28.99 -6.74
C THR A 251 -3.92 30.32 -6.18
N LYS A 252 -4.53 30.82 -5.10
CA LYS A 252 -4.23 32.11 -4.49
C LYS A 252 -3.74 31.99 -3.03
N HIS A 253 -3.18 30.84 -2.64
CA HIS A 253 -2.59 30.63 -1.30
C HIS A 253 -3.49 31.16 -0.16
N SER A 254 -4.77 30.81 -0.25
CA SER A 254 -5.88 31.40 0.51
C SER A 254 -6.17 30.70 1.83
N LEU A 255 -5.58 29.53 2.09
CA LEU A 255 -5.75 28.83 3.35
C LEU A 255 -4.86 29.44 4.44
N ASP A 256 -5.18 29.18 5.71
CA ASP A 256 -4.44 29.75 6.82
C ASP A 256 -2.99 29.22 6.83
N PRO A 257 -1.97 30.08 6.68
CA PRO A 257 -0.57 29.66 6.75
C PRO A 257 -0.21 28.97 8.05
N LYS A 258 -0.92 29.18 9.17
CA LYS A 258 -0.65 28.50 10.45
C LYS A 258 -0.99 27.02 10.43
N GLU A 259 -1.94 26.61 9.60
CA GLU A 259 -2.32 25.21 9.41
C GLU A 259 -1.65 24.61 8.17
N HIS A 260 -1.35 25.46 7.19
CA HIS A 260 -0.80 25.10 5.88
C HIS A 260 0.56 25.77 5.66
N HIS A 261 1.63 25.17 6.17
CA HIS A 261 2.99 25.71 6.03
C HIS A 261 3.56 25.66 4.60
N LEU A 262 2.96 24.84 3.73
CA LEU A 262 3.38 24.61 2.35
C LEU A 262 2.30 25.04 1.38
N TRP A 263 2.70 25.55 0.22
CA TRP A 263 1.82 25.86 -0.90
C TRP A 263 2.25 25.09 -2.16
N LEU A 264 1.28 24.58 -2.91
CA LEU A 264 1.51 23.91 -4.18
C LEU A 264 1.70 24.94 -5.30
N LYS A 265 2.95 25.21 -5.65
CA LYS A 265 3.33 26.22 -6.63
C LYS A 265 2.79 25.91 -8.03
N ASN A 266 2.81 24.64 -8.42
CA ASN A 266 2.43 24.19 -9.76
C ASN A 266 1.06 23.48 -9.79
N SER A 267 0.04 24.08 -9.17
CA SER A 267 -1.32 23.50 -9.02
C SER A 267 -1.95 22.94 -10.30
N GLN A 268 -1.59 23.45 -11.48
CA GLN A 268 -1.97 22.91 -12.79
C GLN A 268 -1.60 21.43 -12.99
N THR A 269 -0.56 20.94 -12.31
CA THR A 269 -0.12 19.53 -12.35
C THR A 269 -1.22 18.57 -11.87
N LEU A 270 -2.18 19.07 -11.08
CA LEU A 270 -3.34 18.31 -10.58
C LEU A 270 -4.44 18.12 -11.62
N TYR A 271 -4.36 18.75 -12.80
CA TYR A 271 -5.37 18.58 -13.83
C TYR A 271 -5.50 17.10 -14.24
N GLY A 272 -6.72 16.56 -14.23
CA GLY A 272 -6.99 15.15 -14.52
C GLY A 272 -6.48 14.15 -13.47
N VAL A 273 -5.98 14.62 -12.32
CA VAL A 273 -5.64 13.75 -11.19
C VAL A 273 -6.90 13.55 -10.34
N GLU A 274 -7.42 12.33 -10.30
CA GLU A 274 -8.67 12.04 -9.61
C GLU A 274 -8.58 12.28 -8.10
N SER A 275 -7.45 11.90 -7.49
CA SER A 275 -7.22 12.04 -6.06
C SER A 275 -7.14 13.50 -5.62
N ALA A 276 -6.89 14.46 -6.53
CA ALA A 276 -6.74 15.88 -6.21
C ALA A 276 -7.98 16.48 -5.52
N ALA A 277 -9.16 15.88 -5.69
CA ALA A 277 -10.36 16.26 -4.94
C ALA A 277 -10.22 16.14 -3.41
N LEU A 278 -9.21 15.41 -2.93
CA LEU A 278 -8.86 15.29 -1.51
C LEU A 278 -7.92 16.40 -1.02
N ALA A 279 -7.27 17.13 -1.93
CA ALA A 279 -6.24 18.11 -1.59
C ALA A 279 -6.87 19.39 -1.02
N PRO A 280 -6.35 19.95 0.09
CA PRO A 280 -6.89 21.16 0.70
C PRO A 280 -6.88 22.35 -0.26
N GLY A 281 -7.98 23.08 -0.36
CA GLY A 281 -8.06 24.29 -1.19
C GLY A 281 -8.12 24.04 -2.71
N TYR A 282 -7.99 22.79 -3.17
CA TYR A 282 -8.16 22.46 -4.58
C TYR A 282 -9.62 22.61 -5.01
N SER A 283 -9.86 23.41 -6.04
CA SER A 283 -11.20 23.65 -6.61
C SER A 283 -11.21 23.30 -8.08
N ARG A 284 -12.04 22.31 -8.46
CA ARG A 284 -12.19 21.85 -9.85
C ARG A 284 -12.71 22.94 -10.81
N ASN A 285 -13.45 23.91 -10.28
CA ASN A 285 -14.25 24.86 -11.07
C ASN A 285 -13.56 26.22 -11.32
N LEU A 286 -12.32 26.41 -10.86
CA LEU A 286 -11.63 27.72 -10.90
C LEU A 286 -10.63 27.86 -12.06
N GLN A 287 -10.77 27.09 -13.14
CA GLN A 287 -9.99 27.29 -14.36
C GLN A 287 -10.88 27.51 -15.60
N PRO A 288 -10.52 28.48 -16.47
CA PRO A 288 -11.33 28.84 -17.63
C PRO A 288 -11.25 27.76 -18.71
N GLY A 289 -12.40 27.22 -19.13
CA GLY A 289 -12.52 26.46 -20.39
C GLY A 289 -12.71 24.95 -20.30
N GLY A 290 -13.46 24.43 -19.33
CA GLY A 290 -13.76 22.99 -19.27
C GLY A 290 -15.25 22.69 -19.13
N GLU A 291 -16.00 22.81 -20.22
CA GLU A 291 -17.20 22.00 -20.40
C GLU A 291 -16.77 20.54 -20.50
N LEU A 292 -17.31 19.68 -19.65
CA LEU A 292 -17.22 18.23 -19.81
C LEU A 292 -18.48 17.75 -20.54
N PRO A 293 -18.36 16.82 -21.51
CA PRO A 293 -19.49 15.98 -21.92
C PRO A 293 -19.94 15.04 -20.81
#